data_AF-A0A1Z7LRW6-F1
#
_entry.id   AF-A0A1Z7LRW6-F1
#
_cell.length_a   1.000
_cell.length_b   1.000
_cell.length_c   1.000
_cell.angle_alpha   90.00
_cell.angle_beta   90.00
_cell.angle_gamma   90.00
#
_symmetry.space_group_name_H-M   'P 1'
#
loop_
_entity.id
_entity.type
_entity.pdbx_description
1 polymer ?
#
loop_
_entity_poly.entity_id
_entity_poly.type
_entity_poly.pdbx_seq_one_letter_code
_entity_poly.pdbx_strand_id
1 'polypeptide(L)'
;MNILIIGNGFDIAHGLPTKYVNFLEFVKVIKQILNTKKLNEVNWGSIHPEVKYIIEKNTGNIRNNLFSQSVMWSDLLDDNIWIDYFLQNDMHGKENWIDFESEISDVIKSLDYDIHGGENDFDLYDEIMKNLSNEYLDCHEQLRELESFKELRDRLYEDLNKLIRALELYLTEYVSQIECKIISPDISKIIMKIIEHEDGTRGATTSKIVCFNYTDTLERVYKYCRTEDIDYIHGKAVIDNTIETNNMVLGIDEFLPVDRQNIHTEFVAFKKFYQRIYKQTGCKYKEWVDKIREDYYSYLQKQTKEINRGENGIQDSLNRLPESVLRDQKCKRHNLYIFGHSLDVTDKDILRDLILNDNVYTTIFYHNKDAMGQLITNLVKIIGEEELIKRTGGRTKTIEFKQQQAMILNKAGYQ
;
A
#
# COMPACT_ATOMS: atom_id res chain seq x y z
N MET A 1 1.69 -22.93 -4.04
CA MET A 1 2.50 -21.92 -3.30
C MET A 1 1.59 -21.14 -2.37
N ASN A 2 2.09 -20.60 -1.27
CA ASN A 2 1.32 -19.68 -0.41
C ASN A 2 1.86 -18.26 -0.61
N ILE A 3 0.95 -17.30 -0.82
CA ILE A 3 1.24 -15.87 -0.91
C ILE A 3 0.39 -15.15 0.14
N LEU A 4 1.00 -14.27 0.92
CA LEU A 4 0.34 -13.38 1.87
C LEU A 4 0.44 -11.94 1.39
N ILE A 5 -0.68 -11.27 1.18
CA ILE A 5 -0.78 -9.83 0.99
C ILE A 5 -1.03 -9.18 2.35
N ILE A 6 -0.22 -8.18 2.69
CA ILE A 6 -0.45 -7.31 3.84
C ILE A 6 -0.56 -5.84 3.41
N GLY A 7 -1.45 -5.09 4.07
CA GLY A 7 -1.59 -3.63 3.92
C GLY A 7 -1.70 -2.95 5.28
N ASN A 8 -1.97 -1.63 5.32
CA ASN A 8 -1.76 -0.82 6.53
C ASN A 8 -2.55 -1.31 7.76
N GLY A 9 -3.70 -1.96 7.54
CA GLY A 9 -4.47 -2.63 8.58
C GLY A 9 -3.71 -3.73 9.33
N PHE A 10 -2.64 -4.28 8.75
CA PHE A 10 -1.69 -5.17 9.43
C PHE A 10 -0.98 -4.44 10.56
N ASP A 11 -0.33 -3.31 10.30
CA ASP A 11 0.40 -2.53 11.32
C ASP A 11 -0.56 -2.01 12.41
N ILE A 12 -1.74 -1.53 11.98
CA ILE A 12 -2.81 -1.09 12.89
C ILE A 12 -3.28 -2.23 13.80
N ALA A 13 -3.44 -3.44 13.26
CA ALA A 13 -3.81 -4.62 14.07
C ALA A 13 -2.73 -4.99 15.09
N HIS A 14 -1.47 -4.60 14.87
CA HIS A 14 -0.36 -4.77 15.81
C HIS A 14 -0.21 -3.58 16.78
N GLY A 15 -1.13 -2.61 16.73
CA GLY A 15 -1.16 -1.45 17.62
C GLY A 15 -0.19 -0.34 17.23
N LEU A 16 0.29 -0.31 15.98
CA LEU A 16 1.19 0.73 15.51
C LEU A 16 0.43 1.93 14.94
N PRO A 17 0.89 3.17 15.21
CA PRO A 17 0.25 4.40 14.72
C PRO A 17 0.67 4.74 13.29
N THR A 18 0.27 3.90 12.33
CA THR A 18 0.67 4.02 10.90
C THR A 18 -0.40 4.62 10.00
N LYS A 19 -1.48 5.18 10.56
CA LYS A 19 -2.44 5.95 9.76
C LYS A 19 -1.83 7.31 9.41
N TYR A 20 -2.20 7.88 8.26
CA TYR A 20 -1.77 9.23 7.89
C TYR A 20 -2.17 10.29 8.91
N VAL A 21 -3.33 10.14 9.55
CA VAL A 21 -3.74 11.02 10.66
C VAL A 21 -2.76 10.99 11.84
N ASN A 22 -2.12 9.85 12.13
CA ASN A 22 -1.11 9.77 13.18
C ASN A 22 0.16 10.53 12.80
N PHE A 23 0.56 10.43 11.53
CA PHE A 23 1.69 11.19 11.00
C PHE A 23 1.43 12.70 11.02
N LEU A 24 0.24 13.16 10.62
CA LEU A 24 -0.10 14.59 10.68
C LEU A 24 -0.12 15.15 12.11
N GLU A 25 -0.66 14.39 13.07
CA GLU A 25 -0.62 14.78 14.49
C GLU A 25 0.83 14.85 15.00
N PHE A 26 1.70 13.93 14.56
CA PHE A 26 3.13 14.01 14.81
C PHE A 26 3.73 15.28 14.21
N VAL A 27 3.45 15.61 12.95
CA VAL A 27 3.95 16.84 12.29
C VAL A 27 3.53 18.10 13.05
N LYS A 28 2.26 18.20 13.49
CA LYS A 28 1.77 19.32 14.31
C LYS A 28 2.59 19.49 15.60
N VAL A 29 2.93 18.39 16.25
CA VAL A 29 3.72 18.39 17.49
C VAL A 29 5.17 18.79 17.21
N ILE A 30 5.79 18.24 16.17
CA ILE A 30 7.17 18.59 15.80
C ILE A 30 7.29 20.07 15.44
N LYS A 31 6.41 20.63 14.58
CA LYS A 31 6.41 22.06 14.24
C LYS A 31 6.32 22.93 15.51
N GLN A 32 5.44 22.59 16.46
CA GLN A 32 5.33 23.31 17.75
C GLN A 32 6.63 23.23 18.59
N ILE A 33 7.25 22.06 18.69
CA ILE A 33 8.49 21.87 19.46
C ILE A 33 9.64 22.66 18.84
N LEU A 34 9.79 22.64 17.52
CA LEU A 34 10.85 23.36 16.82
C LEU A 34 10.70 24.88 16.97
N ASN A 35 9.46 25.38 16.95
CA ASN A 35 9.15 26.80 17.12
C ASN A 35 9.34 27.30 18.56
N THR A 36 8.80 26.58 19.55
CA THR A 36 8.80 27.02 20.96
C THR A 36 10.09 26.66 21.69
N LYS A 37 10.77 25.59 21.26
CA LYS A 37 11.89 24.93 21.95
C LYS A 37 11.57 24.52 23.39
N LYS A 38 10.28 24.35 23.71
CA LYS A 38 9.78 24.12 25.07
C LYS A 38 8.62 23.14 25.10
N LEU A 39 8.82 21.98 25.73
CA LEU A 39 7.80 20.92 25.79
C LEU A 39 6.54 21.27 26.58
N ASN A 40 6.65 22.16 27.57
CA ASN A 40 5.53 22.54 28.44
C ASN A 40 4.48 23.41 27.73
N GLU A 41 4.81 23.96 26.56
CA GLU A 41 3.93 24.80 25.75
C GLU A 41 3.32 24.01 24.57
N VAL A 42 3.66 22.72 24.42
CA VAL A 42 3.21 21.88 23.30
C VAL A 42 1.80 21.33 23.55
N ASN A 43 0.91 21.56 22.60
CA ASN A 43 -0.35 20.84 22.51
C ASN A 43 -0.11 19.47 21.85
N TRP A 44 -0.19 18.41 22.65
CA TRP A 44 0.04 17.04 22.22
C TRP A 44 -1.12 16.42 21.41
N GLY A 45 -2.29 17.06 21.37
CA GLY A 45 -3.42 16.60 20.57
C GLY A 45 -3.77 15.13 20.79
N SER A 46 -3.90 14.38 19.70
CA SER A 46 -4.22 12.95 19.69
C SER A 46 -3.02 12.03 19.43
N ILE A 47 -1.81 12.52 19.71
CA ILE A 47 -0.57 11.77 19.48
C ILE A 47 -0.58 10.41 20.19
N HIS A 48 0.01 9.41 19.54
CA HIS A 48 0.13 8.08 20.14
C HIS A 48 1.05 8.11 21.39
N PRO A 49 0.69 7.46 22.52
CA PRO A 49 1.45 7.55 23.77
C PRO A 49 2.92 7.13 23.65
N GLU A 50 3.21 6.07 22.92
CA GLU A 50 4.59 5.60 22.72
C GLU A 50 5.39 6.57 21.83
N VAL A 51 4.75 7.19 20.83
CA VAL A 51 5.42 8.22 19.99
C VAL A 51 5.73 9.44 20.84
N LYS A 52 4.80 9.88 21.69
CA LYS A 52 5.03 10.96 22.65
C LYS A 52 6.22 10.66 23.56
N TYR A 53 6.27 9.47 24.15
CA TYR A 53 7.38 9.06 25.00
C TYR A 53 8.73 9.11 24.26
N ILE A 54 8.76 8.64 23.00
CA ILE A 54 9.97 8.71 22.17
C ILE A 54 10.37 10.16 21.88
N ILE A 55 9.42 11.05 21.56
CA ILE A 55 9.69 12.49 21.35
C ILE A 55 10.27 13.12 22.62
N GLU A 56 9.64 12.91 23.78
CA GLU A 56 10.13 13.45 25.07
C GLU A 56 11.57 12.99 25.33
N LYS A 57 11.88 11.71 25.12
CA LYS A 57 13.25 11.19 25.20
C LYS A 57 14.19 11.85 24.18
N ASN A 58 13.73 12.03 22.95
CA ASN A 58 14.48 12.64 21.85
C ASN A 58 14.68 14.14 22.00
N THR A 59 14.04 14.81 22.95
CA THR A 59 14.33 16.21 23.31
C THR A 59 15.32 16.34 24.48
N GLY A 60 15.68 15.23 25.12
CA GLY A 60 16.64 15.19 26.22
C GLY A 60 18.10 15.33 25.77
N ASN A 61 19.01 15.11 26.74
CA ASN A 61 20.45 15.12 26.50
C ASN A 61 20.94 13.80 25.90
N ILE A 62 20.56 13.55 24.64
CA ILE A 62 21.02 12.41 23.85
C ILE A 62 21.74 12.91 22.59
N ARG A 63 22.62 12.07 22.03
CA ARG A 63 23.26 12.37 20.75
C ARG A 63 22.22 12.35 19.62
N ASN A 64 22.33 13.26 18.66
CA ASN A 64 21.41 13.41 17.52
C ASN A 64 19.95 13.60 17.95
N ASN A 65 19.74 14.36 19.03
CA ASN A 65 18.41 14.70 19.54
C ASN A 65 17.61 15.55 18.52
N LEU A 66 16.30 15.69 18.75
CA LEU A 66 15.38 16.41 17.86
C LEU A 66 15.86 17.84 17.55
N PHE A 67 16.43 18.54 18.55
CA PHE A 67 16.94 19.91 18.36
C PHE A 67 18.19 19.98 17.49
N SER A 68 19.07 18.98 17.56
CA SER A 68 20.23 18.89 16.66
C SER A 68 19.83 18.58 15.22
N GLN A 69 18.64 17.99 15.02
CA GLN A 69 18.05 17.71 13.72
C GLN A 69 17.06 18.79 13.26
N SER A 70 16.98 19.94 13.97
CA SER A 70 15.95 20.96 13.70
C SER A 70 16.00 21.50 12.27
N VAL A 71 17.20 21.69 11.72
CA VAL A 71 17.38 22.21 10.35
C VAL A 71 16.81 21.24 9.32
N MET A 72 17.06 19.94 9.50
CA MET A 72 16.52 18.91 8.61
C MET A 72 14.98 18.85 8.70
N TRP A 73 14.42 18.86 9.92
CA TRP A 73 12.97 18.84 10.06
C TRP A 73 12.30 20.11 9.52
N SER A 74 12.90 21.28 9.72
CA SER A 74 12.41 22.52 9.10
C SER A 74 12.45 22.45 7.57
N ASP A 75 13.54 21.96 6.96
CA ASP A 75 13.65 21.81 5.51
C ASP A 75 12.58 20.88 4.90
N LEU A 76 12.12 19.88 5.67
CA LEU A 76 11.09 18.95 5.23
C LEU A 76 9.66 19.46 5.48
N LEU A 77 9.43 20.17 6.59
CA LEU A 77 8.09 20.45 7.12
C LEU A 77 7.62 21.89 6.95
N ASP A 78 8.55 22.85 6.89
CA ASP A 78 8.23 24.26 6.78
C ASP A 78 8.00 24.61 5.30
N ASP A 79 7.01 25.48 5.05
CA ASP A 79 6.59 25.90 3.70
C ASP A 79 6.23 24.76 2.74
N ASN A 80 5.87 23.57 3.26
CA ASN A 80 5.51 22.43 2.42
C ASN A 80 4.01 22.45 2.09
N ILE A 81 3.68 22.63 0.81
CA ILE A 81 2.31 22.82 0.33
C ILE A 81 1.41 21.62 0.68
N TRP A 82 1.93 20.39 0.59
CA TRP A 82 1.11 19.21 0.89
C TRP A 82 0.86 19.06 2.39
N ILE A 83 1.86 19.36 3.22
CA ILE A 83 1.67 19.35 4.67
C ILE A 83 0.61 20.37 5.06
N ASP A 84 0.69 21.59 4.53
CA ASP A 84 -0.27 22.64 4.85
C ASP A 84 -1.68 22.27 4.31
N TYR A 85 -1.77 21.69 3.11
CA TYR A 85 -3.02 21.18 2.54
C TYR A 85 -3.69 20.15 3.46
N PHE A 86 -2.92 19.12 3.85
CA PHE A 86 -3.43 18.04 4.70
C PHE A 86 -3.74 18.47 6.14
N LEU A 87 -3.12 19.55 6.62
CA LEU A 87 -3.41 20.13 7.93
C LEU A 87 -4.64 21.05 7.92
N GLN A 88 -4.96 21.68 6.78
CA GLN A 88 -6.10 22.58 6.60
C GLN A 88 -7.41 21.85 6.25
N ASN A 89 -7.32 20.69 5.58
CA ASN A 89 -8.48 19.85 5.34
C ASN A 89 -9.00 19.29 6.66
N ASP A 90 -9.91 20.04 7.28
CA ASP A 90 -10.71 19.59 8.41
C ASP A 90 -11.30 18.22 8.04
N MET A 91 -11.19 17.28 8.98
CA MET A 91 -11.66 15.90 8.89
C MET A 91 -13.21 15.81 8.82
N HIS A 92 -13.86 16.51 7.87
CA HIS A 92 -15.31 16.61 7.69
C HIS A 92 -15.94 15.36 7.06
N GLY A 93 -15.41 14.18 7.40
CA GLY A 93 -16.01 12.89 7.10
C GLY A 93 -16.34 12.14 8.38
N LYS A 94 -17.44 11.38 8.40
CA LYS A 94 -17.85 10.53 9.54
C LYS A 94 -16.84 9.44 9.93
N GLU A 95 -15.73 9.34 9.21
CA GLU A 95 -14.66 8.40 9.41
C GLU A 95 -13.35 9.19 9.32
N ASN A 96 -12.62 9.34 10.44
CA ASN A 96 -11.33 10.03 10.54
C ASN A 96 -10.24 9.32 9.69
N TRP A 97 -10.39 9.31 8.38
CA TRP A 97 -9.52 8.66 7.41
C TRP A 97 -9.18 9.66 6.32
N ILE A 98 -7.90 9.98 6.22
CA ILE A 98 -7.35 10.75 5.11
C ILE A 98 -6.69 9.74 4.18
N ASP A 99 -6.95 9.87 2.89
CA ASP A 99 -6.31 9.10 1.83
C ASP A 99 -5.45 10.06 1.01
N PHE A 100 -4.14 10.10 1.30
CA PHE A 100 -3.22 11.04 0.66
C PHE A 100 -3.24 10.89 -0.86
N GLU A 101 -3.30 9.66 -1.36
CA GLU A 101 -3.29 9.37 -2.79
C GLU A 101 -4.53 9.93 -3.49
N SER A 102 -5.72 9.78 -2.91
CA SER A 102 -6.95 10.35 -3.48
C SER A 102 -6.92 11.88 -3.50
N GLU A 103 -6.51 12.50 -2.40
CA GLU A 103 -6.39 13.95 -2.29
C GLU A 103 -5.36 14.54 -3.27
N ILE A 104 -4.16 13.94 -3.37
CA ILE A 104 -3.15 14.32 -4.36
C ILE A 104 -3.75 14.13 -5.77
N SER A 105 -4.51 13.06 -5.99
CA SER A 105 -5.10 12.78 -7.29
C SER A 105 -6.06 13.88 -7.72
N ASP A 106 -6.87 14.39 -6.80
CA ASP A 106 -7.83 15.44 -7.09
C ASP A 106 -7.15 16.79 -7.39
N VAL A 107 -6.10 17.13 -6.64
CA VAL A 107 -5.26 18.31 -6.93
C VAL A 107 -4.59 18.20 -8.31
N ILE A 108 -3.98 17.06 -8.63
CA ILE A 108 -3.29 16.87 -9.91
C ILE A 108 -4.29 16.81 -11.08
N LYS A 109 -5.48 16.22 -10.90
CA LYS A 109 -6.54 16.26 -11.91
C LYS A 109 -7.04 17.67 -12.17
N SER A 110 -7.19 18.51 -11.14
CA SER A 110 -7.58 19.91 -11.35
C SER A 110 -6.55 20.67 -12.17
N LEU A 111 -5.25 20.42 -11.95
CA LEU A 111 -4.20 21.02 -12.78
C LEU A 111 -4.17 20.48 -14.21
N ASP A 112 -4.39 19.18 -14.43
CA ASP A 112 -4.55 18.64 -15.78
C ASP A 112 -5.75 19.29 -16.50
N TYR A 113 -6.84 19.52 -15.78
CA TYR A 113 -8.01 20.21 -16.32
C TYR A 113 -7.73 21.69 -16.61
N ASP A 114 -6.97 22.38 -15.77
CA ASP A 114 -6.60 23.78 -16.03
C ASP A 114 -5.76 23.93 -17.30
N ILE A 115 -4.89 22.95 -17.60
CA ILE A 115 -4.03 22.94 -18.80
C ILE A 115 -4.79 22.46 -20.05
N HIS A 116 -5.51 21.33 -19.94
CA HIS A 116 -6.05 20.57 -21.08
C HIS A 116 -7.59 20.43 -21.09
N GLY A 117 -8.29 21.07 -20.15
CA GLY A 117 -9.73 20.95 -19.97
C GLY A 117 -10.54 21.94 -20.80
N GLY A 118 -11.70 21.52 -21.28
CA GLY A 118 -12.61 22.39 -22.03
C GLY A 118 -12.02 22.83 -23.38
N GLU A 119 -11.84 24.14 -23.57
CA GLU A 119 -11.21 24.74 -24.76
C GLU A 119 -9.72 25.07 -24.51
N ASN A 120 -9.17 24.72 -23.35
CA ASN A 120 -7.78 25.00 -22.99
C ASN A 120 -6.83 24.04 -23.71
N ASP A 121 -5.72 24.60 -24.21
CA ASP A 121 -4.61 23.87 -24.85
C ASP A 121 -3.31 24.59 -24.47
N PHE A 122 -3.06 24.69 -23.16
CA PHE A 122 -1.86 25.33 -22.62
C PHE A 122 -0.69 24.34 -22.58
N ASP A 123 0.53 24.85 -22.63
CA ASP A 123 1.74 24.10 -22.31
C ASP A 123 2.25 24.41 -20.89
N LEU A 124 3.29 23.70 -20.45
CA LEU A 124 3.85 23.89 -19.11
C LEU A 124 4.59 25.22 -18.92
N TYR A 125 5.03 25.85 -19.99
CA TYR A 125 5.76 27.12 -19.99
C TYR A 125 4.82 28.33 -20.08
N ASP A 126 3.55 28.12 -20.43
CA ASP A 126 2.53 29.17 -20.42
C ASP A 126 2.34 29.75 -19.02
N GLU A 127 2.02 31.05 -19.00
CA GLU A 127 1.78 31.79 -17.75
C GLU A 127 0.54 31.26 -17.04
N ILE A 128 0.63 31.11 -15.71
CA ILE A 128 -0.54 30.72 -14.90
C ILE A 128 -1.57 31.85 -14.95
N MET A 129 -2.71 31.56 -15.59
CA MET A 129 -3.88 32.42 -15.47
C MET A 129 -4.35 32.43 -14.01
N LYS A 130 -4.43 33.61 -13.40
CA LYS A 130 -5.08 33.80 -12.10
C LYS A 130 -6.49 33.20 -12.20
N ASN A 131 -6.90 32.36 -11.23
CA ASN A 131 -8.09 31.50 -11.19
C ASN A 131 -7.82 30.02 -11.54
N LEU A 132 -6.94 29.36 -10.79
CA LEU A 132 -6.84 27.88 -10.83
C LEU A 132 -8.17 27.27 -10.38
N SER A 133 -8.55 26.12 -10.94
CA SER A 133 -9.81 25.45 -10.57
C SER A 133 -9.78 24.90 -9.14
N ASN A 134 -8.60 24.64 -8.60
CA ASN A 134 -8.41 24.22 -7.22
C ASN A 134 -8.32 25.43 -6.27
N GLU A 135 -9.32 25.60 -5.41
CA GLU A 135 -9.42 26.75 -4.48
C GLU A 135 -8.20 26.85 -3.55
N TYR A 136 -7.67 25.71 -3.09
CA TYR A 136 -6.48 25.72 -2.24
C TYR A 136 -5.26 26.25 -2.99
N LEU A 137 -4.99 25.76 -4.21
CA LEU A 137 -3.87 26.23 -5.00
C LEU A 137 -4.00 27.72 -5.38
N ASP A 138 -5.20 28.17 -5.73
CA ASP A 138 -5.48 29.56 -6.14
C ASP A 138 -5.32 30.57 -4.98
N CYS A 139 -5.66 30.14 -3.76
CA CYS A 139 -5.58 30.98 -2.56
C CYS A 139 -4.22 30.92 -1.85
N HIS A 140 -3.35 29.95 -2.17
CA HIS A 140 -2.09 29.76 -1.49
C HIS A 140 -1.08 30.88 -1.83
N GLU A 141 -0.70 31.70 -0.85
CA GLU A 141 0.11 32.91 -1.05
C GLU A 141 1.43 32.62 -1.79
N GLN A 142 2.15 31.57 -1.40
CA GLN A 142 3.44 31.20 -2.01
C GLN A 142 3.32 30.71 -3.46
N LEU A 143 2.16 30.20 -3.87
CA LEU A 143 1.96 29.72 -5.23
C LEU A 143 1.65 30.85 -6.21
N ARG A 144 1.24 32.02 -5.71
CA ARG A 144 0.94 33.20 -6.54
C ARG A 144 2.18 33.86 -7.14
N GLU A 145 3.36 33.54 -6.60
CA GLU A 145 4.63 34.04 -7.12
C GLU A 145 5.17 33.19 -8.28
N LEU A 146 4.58 32.01 -8.54
CA LEU A 146 4.99 31.14 -9.64
C LEU A 146 4.42 31.65 -10.96
N GLU A 147 5.28 31.70 -11.98
CA GLU A 147 4.92 32.31 -13.26
C GLU A 147 4.32 31.27 -14.22
N SER A 148 4.70 29.99 -14.13
CA SER A 148 4.31 28.95 -15.10
C SER A 148 3.82 27.65 -14.46
N PHE A 149 3.02 26.87 -15.19
CA PHE A 149 2.57 25.54 -14.76
C PHE A 149 3.74 24.58 -14.49
N LYS A 150 4.87 24.74 -15.18
CA LYS A 150 6.11 24.00 -14.93
C LYS A 150 6.62 24.25 -13.52
N GLU A 151 6.73 25.51 -13.10
CA GLU A 151 7.20 25.88 -11.77
C GLU A 151 6.27 25.36 -10.69
N LEU A 152 4.95 25.48 -10.89
CA LEU A 152 3.95 24.93 -9.98
C LEU A 152 4.08 23.41 -9.84
N ARG A 153 4.16 22.69 -10.97
CA ARG A 153 4.35 21.24 -10.96
C ARG A 153 5.65 20.85 -10.26
N ASP A 154 6.76 21.50 -10.59
CA ASP A 154 8.07 21.19 -10.03
C ASP A 154 8.07 21.43 -8.51
N ARG A 155 7.44 22.53 -8.05
CA ARG A 155 7.26 22.85 -6.64
C ARG A 155 6.42 21.80 -5.90
N LEU A 156 5.27 21.42 -6.46
CA LEU A 156 4.42 20.36 -5.90
C LEU A 156 5.15 19.02 -5.82
N TYR A 157 5.97 18.70 -6.83
CA TYR A 157 6.71 17.44 -6.85
C TYR A 157 7.84 17.43 -5.81
N GLU A 158 8.56 18.55 -5.64
CA GLU A 158 9.59 18.69 -4.60
C GLU A 158 8.98 18.54 -3.21
N ASP A 159 7.88 19.24 -2.93
CA ASP A 159 7.21 19.19 -1.62
C ASP A 159 6.62 17.80 -1.34
N LEU A 160 6.15 17.08 -2.37
CA LEU A 160 5.69 15.71 -2.21
C LEU A 160 6.85 14.80 -1.78
N ASN A 161 8.04 14.95 -2.37
CA ASN A 161 9.21 14.17 -1.99
C ASN A 161 9.68 14.51 -0.55
N LYS A 162 9.61 15.78 -0.15
CA LYS A 162 9.86 16.21 1.24
C LYS A 162 8.86 15.60 2.23
N LEU A 163 7.57 15.60 1.90
CA LEU A 163 6.51 14.96 2.68
C LEU A 163 6.78 13.45 2.85
N ILE A 164 7.10 12.76 1.75
CA ILE A 164 7.41 11.32 1.77
C ILE A 164 8.63 11.04 2.65
N ARG A 165 9.68 11.87 2.59
CA ARG A 165 10.86 11.73 3.44
C ARG A 165 10.53 11.99 4.92
N ALA A 166 9.71 12.98 5.23
CA ALA A 166 9.23 13.21 6.60
C ALA A 166 8.42 12.02 7.13
N LEU A 167 7.58 11.41 6.29
CA LEU A 167 6.85 10.19 6.62
C LEU A 167 7.80 9.01 6.86
N GLU A 168 8.81 8.83 6.02
CA GLU A 168 9.83 7.78 6.20
C GLU A 168 10.55 7.90 7.55
N LEU A 169 10.95 9.12 7.93
CA LEU A 169 11.57 9.40 9.23
C LEU A 169 10.61 9.12 10.38
N TYR A 170 9.33 9.52 10.27
CA TYR A 170 8.32 9.18 11.26
C TYR A 170 8.21 7.67 11.47
N LEU A 171 8.13 6.90 10.37
CA LEU A 171 8.00 5.45 10.43
C LEU A 171 9.26 4.78 11.00
N THR A 172 10.45 5.26 10.65
CA THR A 172 11.73 4.62 11.00
C THR A 172 12.28 5.07 12.35
N GLU A 173 12.17 6.34 12.72
CA GLU A 173 12.71 6.84 14.00
C GLU A 173 11.72 6.68 15.17
N TYR A 174 10.42 6.67 14.90
CA TYR A 174 9.40 6.66 15.95
C TYR A 174 8.59 5.37 15.93
N VAL A 175 7.94 5.02 14.81
CA VAL A 175 7.04 3.84 14.78
C VAL A 175 7.81 2.53 14.95
N SER A 176 8.96 2.37 14.29
CA SER A 176 9.78 1.15 14.38
C SER A 176 10.29 0.85 15.80
N GLN A 177 10.39 1.87 16.65
CA GLN A 177 10.86 1.74 18.04
C GLN A 177 9.78 1.18 18.97
N ILE A 178 8.52 1.18 18.54
CA ILE A 178 7.39 0.70 19.34
C ILE A 178 7.42 -0.83 19.38
N GLU A 179 7.44 -1.42 20.57
CA GLU A 179 7.40 -2.86 20.75
C GLU A 179 6.01 -3.44 20.44
N CYS A 180 5.92 -4.37 19.48
CA CYS A 180 4.69 -5.07 19.18
C CYS A 180 4.44 -6.21 20.18
N LYS A 181 3.57 -5.95 21.16
CA LYS A 181 3.23 -6.91 22.24
C LYS A 181 2.21 -7.98 21.81
N ILE A 182 1.61 -7.85 20.64
CA ILE A 182 0.57 -8.74 20.12
C ILE A 182 0.94 -9.30 18.75
N ILE A 183 0.43 -10.50 18.45
CA ILE A 183 0.61 -11.20 17.16
C ILE A 183 -0.71 -11.78 16.66
N SER A 184 -0.80 -11.99 15.35
CA SER A 184 -1.93 -12.65 14.69
C SER A 184 -1.70 -14.15 14.56
N PRO A 185 -2.53 -15.00 15.21
CA PRO A 185 -2.44 -16.44 15.05
C PRO A 185 -2.68 -16.91 13.61
N ASP A 186 -3.49 -16.18 12.82
CA ASP A 186 -3.70 -16.50 11.40
C ASP A 186 -2.42 -16.28 10.60
N ILE A 187 -1.73 -15.14 10.80
CA ILE A 187 -0.49 -14.83 10.09
C ILE A 187 0.62 -15.80 10.47
N SER A 188 0.79 -16.13 11.76
CA SER A 188 1.79 -17.11 12.18
C SER A 188 1.62 -18.47 11.47
N LYS A 189 0.37 -18.94 11.31
CA LYS A 189 0.05 -20.19 10.60
C LYS A 189 0.30 -20.09 9.10
N ILE A 190 0.09 -18.91 8.50
CA ILE A 190 0.30 -18.70 7.07
C ILE A 190 1.79 -18.61 6.76
N ILE A 191 2.56 -17.83 7.50
CA ILE A 191 3.99 -17.61 7.25
C ILE A 191 4.77 -18.92 7.35
N MET A 192 4.47 -19.74 8.35
CA MET A 192 5.16 -21.00 8.58
C MET A 192 4.20 -22.19 8.45
N LYS A 193 4.32 -22.93 7.34
CA LYS A 193 3.65 -24.22 7.20
C LYS A 193 4.65 -25.34 7.50
N ILE A 194 4.40 -26.09 8.57
CA ILE A 194 5.10 -27.34 8.85
C ILE A 194 4.58 -28.39 7.87
N ILE A 195 5.50 -29.08 7.20
CA ILE A 195 5.21 -30.18 6.29
C ILE A 195 5.72 -31.45 6.94
N GLU A 196 4.86 -32.45 7.09
CA GLU A 196 5.28 -33.81 7.44
C GLU A 196 5.46 -34.59 6.14
N HIS A 197 6.67 -35.11 5.94
CA HIS A 197 6.99 -36.00 4.83
C HIS A 197 6.55 -37.44 5.16
N GLU A 198 6.33 -38.25 4.12
CA GLU A 198 5.88 -39.65 4.26
C GLU A 198 6.87 -40.52 5.07
N ASP A 199 8.13 -40.12 5.12
CA ASP A 199 9.19 -40.75 5.91
C ASP A 199 9.19 -40.32 7.39
N GLY A 200 8.22 -39.50 7.82
CA GLY A 200 8.11 -38.97 9.17
C GLY A 200 9.00 -37.75 9.46
N THR A 201 9.76 -37.25 8.48
CA THR A 201 10.55 -36.03 8.65
C THR A 201 9.66 -34.78 8.59
N ARG A 202 10.02 -33.75 9.36
CA ARG A 202 9.32 -32.46 9.38
C ARG A 202 10.13 -31.42 8.61
N GLY A 203 9.59 -30.94 7.50
CA GLY A 203 10.04 -29.76 6.80
C GLY A 203 9.24 -28.51 7.20
N ALA A 204 9.71 -27.35 6.78
CA ALA A 204 8.94 -26.10 6.88
C ALA A 204 9.05 -25.33 5.56
N THR A 205 7.92 -24.82 5.08
CA THR A 205 7.89 -23.90 3.93
C THR A 205 7.42 -22.53 4.38
N THR A 206 8.11 -21.51 3.90
CA THR A 206 7.75 -20.11 4.11
C THR A 206 6.78 -19.64 3.02
N SER A 207 5.88 -18.73 3.39
CA SER A 207 5.02 -18.06 2.43
C SER A 207 5.74 -16.89 1.77
N LYS A 208 5.44 -16.65 0.49
CA LYS A 208 5.82 -15.41 -0.20
C LYS A 208 4.95 -14.27 0.30
N ILE A 209 5.48 -13.06 0.39
CA ILE A 209 4.76 -11.91 0.93
C ILE A 209 4.79 -10.75 -0.03
N VAL A 210 3.61 -10.22 -0.34
CA VAL A 210 3.43 -8.95 -1.04
C VAL A 210 3.10 -7.90 0.02
N CYS A 211 4.04 -7.00 0.28
CA CYS A 211 3.93 -5.98 1.32
C CYS A 211 3.58 -4.62 0.71
N PHE A 212 2.40 -4.11 1.06
CA PHE A 212 1.98 -2.75 0.75
C PHE A 212 2.36 -1.75 1.86
N ASN A 213 2.85 -2.24 3.01
CA ASN A 213 3.32 -1.38 4.09
C ASN A 213 4.76 -0.98 3.85
N TYR A 214 5.11 0.22 4.31
CA TYR A 214 6.48 0.72 4.29
C TYR A 214 7.31 0.21 5.48
N THR A 215 6.67 -0.24 6.57
CA THR A 215 7.35 -0.62 7.82
C THR A 215 7.93 -2.03 7.75
N ASP A 216 8.92 -2.30 8.61
CA ASP A 216 9.54 -3.62 8.78
C ASP A 216 8.83 -4.50 9.82
N THR A 217 7.59 -4.15 10.20
CA THR A 217 6.83 -4.79 11.28
C THR A 217 6.75 -6.31 11.11
N LEU A 218 6.57 -6.79 9.88
CA LEU A 218 6.51 -8.22 9.60
C LEU A 218 7.82 -8.93 9.97
N GLU A 219 8.95 -8.38 9.55
CA GLU A 219 10.29 -8.92 9.80
C GLU A 219 10.62 -8.90 11.30
N ARG A 220 10.22 -7.83 11.99
CA ARG A 220 10.49 -7.62 13.41
C ARG A 220 9.64 -8.52 14.32
N VAL A 221 8.39 -8.78 13.93
CA VAL A 221 7.43 -9.53 14.75
C VAL A 221 7.42 -11.03 14.43
N TYR A 222 7.60 -11.42 13.17
CA TYR A 222 7.46 -12.80 12.71
C TYR A 222 8.81 -13.40 12.27
N LYS A 223 9.57 -13.94 13.24
CA LYS A 223 10.95 -14.45 13.06
C LYS A 223 11.17 -15.48 11.94
N TYR A 224 10.13 -16.21 11.51
CA TYR A 224 10.24 -17.20 10.43
C TYR A 224 10.08 -16.61 9.03
N CYS A 225 9.81 -15.31 8.94
CA CYS A 225 9.75 -14.57 7.69
C CYS A 225 11.16 -14.31 7.17
N ARG A 226 11.42 -14.66 5.92
CA ARG A 226 12.71 -14.40 5.27
C ARG A 226 12.60 -13.15 4.40
N THR A 227 13.55 -12.24 4.48
CA THR A 227 13.52 -10.97 3.73
C THR A 227 13.48 -11.20 2.22
N GLU A 228 14.10 -12.27 1.70
CA GLU A 228 14.05 -12.62 0.27
C GLU A 228 12.64 -13.02 -0.22
N ASP A 229 11.77 -13.46 0.69
CA ASP A 229 10.39 -13.86 0.40
C ASP A 229 9.43 -12.66 0.41
N ILE A 230 9.90 -11.46 0.79
CA ILE A 230 9.10 -10.23 0.83
C ILE A 230 9.35 -9.39 -0.43
N ASP A 231 8.25 -8.91 -0.99
CA ASP A 231 8.22 -7.94 -2.07
C ASP A 231 7.52 -6.66 -1.60
N TYR A 232 8.30 -5.62 -1.37
CA TYR A 232 7.83 -4.30 -0.95
C TYR A 232 7.41 -3.49 -2.18
N ILE A 233 6.14 -3.59 -2.55
CA ILE A 233 5.60 -3.03 -3.79
C ILE A 233 5.71 -1.51 -3.81
N HIS A 234 5.40 -0.88 -2.68
CA HIS A 234 5.44 0.56 -2.51
C HIS A 234 6.74 1.05 -1.87
N GLY A 235 7.79 0.24 -1.88
CA GLY A 235 9.04 0.56 -1.21
C GLY A 235 9.00 0.30 0.30
N LYS A 236 10.14 0.54 0.95
CA LYS A 236 10.36 0.26 2.38
C LYS A 236 11.02 1.48 3.01
N ALA A 237 10.50 1.90 4.16
CA ALA A 237 11.05 2.99 4.92
C ALA A 237 12.42 2.59 5.50
N VAL A 238 13.47 3.37 5.19
CA VAL A 238 14.83 3.15 5.68
C VAL A 238 15.42 4.44 6.22
N ILE A 239 15.96 4.36 7.44
CA ILE A 239 16.46 5.53 8.18
C ILE A 239 17.58 6.27 7.43
N ASP A 240 18.50 5.52 6.83
CA ASP A 240 19.70 6.03 6.16
C ASP A 240 19.44 6.60 4.75
N ASN A 241 18.19 6.57 4.27
CA ASN A 241 17.84 7.17 2.97
C ASN A 241 17.96 8.70 3.01
N THR A 242 18.17 9.31 1.84
CA THR A 242 17.98 10.75 1.59
C THR A 242 16.67 10.94 0.82
N ILE A 243 16.35 12.18 0.43
CA ILE A 243 15.19 12.43 -0.45
C ILE A 243 15.36 11.68 -1.79
N GLU A 244 16.58 11.65 -2.32
CA GLU A 244 16.90 11.04 -3.61
C GLU A 244 16.95 9.51 -3.56
N THR A 245 17.36 8.92 -2.43
CA THR A 245 17.43 7.46 -2.27
C THR A 245 16.19 6.85 -1.64
N ASN A 246 15.25 7.68 -1.16
CA ASN A 246 13.95 7.22 -0.68
C ASN A 246 13.21 6.45 -1.79
N ASN A 247 12.82 5.22 -1.49
CA ASN A 247 12.10 4.37 -2.44
C ASN A 247 10.60 4.22 -2.16
N MET A 248 10.05 4.99 -1.21
CA MET A 248 8.62 4.93 -0.87
C MET A 248 7.76 5.51 -2.00
N VAL A 249 6.74 4.76 -2.42
CA VAL A 249 5.77 5.16 -3.45
C VAL A 249 4.54 5.70 -2.75
N LEU A 250 4.22 6.95 -3.02
CA LEU A 250 3.00 7.64 -2.60
C LEU A 250 2.47 8.40 -3.82
N GLY A 251 2.15 7.63 -4.86
CA GLY A 251 1.72 8.14 -6.15
C GLY A 251 0.22 7.92 -6.35
N ILE A 252 -0.30 8.57 -7.39
CA ILE A 252 -1.70 8.47 -7.80
C ILE A 252 -1.86 7.48 -8.95
N ASP A 253 -3.10 7.02 -9.15
CA ASP A 253 -3.43 6.19 -10.30
C ASP A 253 -3.44 6.99 -11.61
N GLU A 254 -3.42 6.25 -12.72
CA GLU A 254 -3.75 6.81 -14.02
C GLU A 254 -5.21 7.25 -14.05
N PHE A 255 -5.43 8.55 -14.27
CA PHE A 255 -6.76 9.15 -14.38
C PHE A 255 -7.11 9.59 -15.80
N LEU A 256 -6.13 9.61 -16.72
CA LEU A 256 -6.36 10.02 -18.10
C LEU A 256 -7.05 8.90 -18.90
N PRO A 257 -7.93 9.24 -19.85
CA PRO A 257 -8.42 8.32 -20.88
C PRO A 257 -7.29 7.70 -21.71
N VAL A 258 -7.48 6.48 -22.21
CA VAL A 258 -6.46 5.68 -22.92
C VAL A 258 -5.85 6.42 -24.13
N ASP A 259 -6.65 7.22 -24.82
CA ASP A 259 -6.25 8.05 -25.96
C ASP A 259 -5.36 9.25 -25.56
N ARG A 260 -5.37 9.66 -24.30
CA ARG A 260 -4.57 10.78 -23.76
C ARG A 260 -3.32 10.34 -22.98
N GLN A 261 -3.31 9.13 -22.42
CA GLN A 261 -2.25 8.63 -21.52
C GLN A 261 -0.82 8.68 -22.11
N ASN A 262 -0.68 8.45 -23.41
CA ASN A 262 0.62 8.42 -24.09
C ASN A 262 1.02 9.76 -24.72
N ILE A 263 0.17 10.78 -24.57
CA ILE A 263 0.35 12.11 -25.14
C ILE A 263 0.69 13.08 -24.01
N HIS A 264 -0.14 13.11 -22.96
CA HIS A 264 0.00 14.01 -21.82
C HIS A 264 0.76 13.30 -20.69
N THR A 265 2.03 13.70 -20.51
CA THR A 265 2.98 13.10 -19.57
C THR A 265 3.50 14.09 -18.52
N GLU A 266 2.95 15.29 -18.49
CA GLU A 266 3.35 16.43 -17.67
C GLU A 266 3.39 16.07 -16.19
N PHE A 267 2.39 15.32 -15.71
CA PHE A 267 2.24 14.87 -14.33
C PHE A 267 2.62 13.40 -14.12
N VAL A 268 3.34 12.78 -15.06
CA VAL A 268 3.70 11.36 -14.98
C VAL A 268 4.49 11.03 -13.70
N ALA A 269 5.27 11.98 -13.19
CA ALA A 269 6.07 11.81 -11.96
C ALA A 269 5.22 11.59 -10.70
N PHE A 270 3.96 12.03 -10.69
CA PHE A 270 3.01 11.79 -9.60
C PHE A 270 2.38 10.39 -9.68
N LYS A 271 2.46 9.70 -10.83
CA LYS A 271 1.79 8.41 -11.04
C LYS A 271 2.56 7.26 -10.38
N LYS A 272 1.84 6.32 -9.77
CA LYS A 272 2.45 5.16 -9.07
C LYS A 272 3.38 4.35 -9.96
N PHE A 273 2.98 4.06 -11.20
CA PHE A 273 3.79 3.24 -12.10
C PHE A 273 5.15 3.88 -12.37
N TYR A 274 5.18 5.20 -12.55
CA TYR A 274 6.42 5.96 -12.75
C TYR A 274 7.28 5.87 -11.50
N GLN A 275 6.71 6.16 -10.33
CA GLN A 275 7.46 6.10 -9.07
C GLN A 275 8.03 4.71 -8.80
N ARG A 276 7.28 3.64 -9.05
CA ARG A 276 7.76 2.25 -8.90
C ARG A 276 8.96 1.96 -9.80
N ILE A 277 8.94 2.42 -11.07
CA ILE A 277 10.04 2.26 -12.01
C ILE A 277 11.24 3.13 -11.60
N TYR A 278 11.00 4.41 -11.36
CA TYR A 278 12.03 5.40 -11.04
C TYR A 278 12.76 5.07 -9.73
N LYS A 279 12.01 4.68 -8.70
CA LYS A 279 12.51 4.30 -7.37
C LYS A 279 12.91 2.82 -7.27
N GLN A 280 12.77 2.05 -8.36
CA GLN A 280 13.15 0.64 -8.45
C GLN A 280 12.55 -0.22 -7.32
N THR A 281 11.24 -0.10 -7.09
CA THR A 281 10.56 -0.85 -6.03
C THR A 281 10.36 -2.32 -6.39
N GLY A 282 9.87 -3.10 -5.41
CA GLY A 282 9.69 -4.53 -5.55
C GLY A 282 8.70 -4.92 -6.66
N CYS A 283 9.13 -5.82 -7.54
CA CYS A 283 8.29 -6.44 -8.57
C CYS A 283 8.40 -7.98 -8.60
N LYS A 284 9.00 -8.59 -7.56
CA LYS A 284 9.22 -10.04 -7.45
C LYS A 284 7.92 -10.84 -7.52
N TYR A 285 6.79 -10.25 -7.13
CA TYR A 285 5.49 -10.91 -7.20
C TYR A 285 5.11 -11.33 -8.62
N LYS A 286 5.64 -10.63 -9.65
CA LYS A 286 5.43 -11.02 -11.05
C LYS A 286 5.99 -12.40 -11.34
N GLU A 287 7.17 -12.73 -10.83
CA GLU A 287 7.75 -14.09 -10.95
C GLU A 287 6.85 -15.15 -10.28
N TRP A 288 6.18 -14.77 -9.20
CA TRP A 288 5.26 -15.67 -8.50
C TRP A 288 3.96 -15.87 -9.29
N VAL A 289 3.46 -14.82 -9.94
CA VAL A 289 2.31 -14.86 -10.85
C VAL A 289 2.65 -15.70 -12.09
N ASP A 290 3.82 -15.51 -12.69
CA ASP A 290 4.27 -16.28 -13.85
C ASP A 290 4.33 -17.77 -13.51
N LYS A 291 4.90 -18.11 -12.36
CA LYS A 291 4.91 -19.50 -11.86
C LYS A 291 3.50 -20.08 -11.66
N ILE A 292 2.55 -19.29 -11.13
CA ILE A 292 1.14 -19.71 -10.98
C ILE A 292 0.54 -20.03 -12.35
N ARG A 293 0.78 -19.16 -13.34
CA ARG A 293 0.28 -19.31 -14.71
C ARG A 293 0.92 -20.51 -15.41
N GLU A 294 2.22 -20.70 -15.28
CA GLU A 294 2.95 -21.86 -15.82
C GLU A 294 2.45 -23.19 -15.25
N ASP A 295 2.24 -23.26 -13.93
CA ASP A 295 1.68 -24.44 -13.24
C ASP A 295 0.28 -24.77 -13.81
N TYR A 296 -0.54 -23.73 -14.09
CA TYR A 296 -1.86 -23.89 -14.69
C TYR A 296 -1.82 -24.36 -16.15
N TYR A 297 -1.02 -23.69 -16.99
CA TYR A 297 -0.89 -24.06 -18.41
C TYR A 297 -0.34 -25.47 -18.58
N SER A 298 0.61 -25.87 -17.74
CA SER A 298 1.16 -27.23 -17.74
C SER A 298 0.09 -28.29 -17.45
N TYR A 299 -0.85 -27.99 -16.55
CA TYR A 299 -2.00 -28.86 -16.30
C TYR A 299 -2.94 -28.92 -17.50
N LEU A 300 -3.31 -27.77 -18.08
CA LEU A 300 -4.20 -27.71 -19.24
C LEU A 300 -3.63 -28.50 -20.43
N GLN A 301 -2.33 -28.36 -20.73
CA GLN A 301 -1.69 -29.10 -21.82
C GLN A 301 -1.76 -30.62 -21.63
N LYS A 302 -1.63 -31.11 -20.39
CA LYS A 302 -1.73 -32.55 -20.07
C LYS A 302 -3.17 -33.04 -20.26
N GLN A 303 -4.15 -32.32 -19.72
CA GLN A 303 -5.57 -32.61 -19.89
C GLN A 303 -5.98 -32.62 -21.36
N THR A 304 -5.61 -31.61 -22.15
CA THR A 304 -5.94 -31.54 -23.58
C THR A 304 -5.33 -32.70 -24.37
N LYS A 305 -4.11 -33.14 -24.04
CA LYS A 305 -3.50 -34.34 -24.65
C LYS A 305 -4.24 -35.62 -24.28
N GLU A 306 -4.75 -35.73 -23.05
CA GLU A 306 -5.58 -36.86 -22.62
C GLU A 306 -6.95 -36.85 -23.33
N ILE A 307 -7.59 -35.69 -23.44
CA ILE A 307 -8.89 -35.49 -24.12
C ILE A 307 -8.78 -35.79 -25.63
N ASN A 308 -7.73 -35.29 -26.31
CA ASN A 308 -7.52 -35.51 -27.74
C ASN A 308 -7.23 -36.98 -28.11
N ARG A 309 -6.96 -37.84 -27.12
CA ARG A 309 -6.82 -39.29 -27.32
C ARG A 309 -8.15 -40.05 -27.17
N GLY A 310 -9.21 -39.39 -26.68
CA GLY A 310 -10.55 -39.95 -26.55
C GLY A 310 -11.44 -39.61 -27.74
N GLU A 311 -12.36 -40.51 -28.11
CA GLU A 311 -13.14 -40.41 -29.36
C GLU A 311 -14.39 -39.51 -29.29
N ASN A 312 -14.76 -38.91 -28.15
CA ASN A 312 -16.04 -38.19 -28.01
C ASN A 312 -15.92 -36.81 -27.35
N GLY A 313 -16.56 -35.79 -27.96
CA GLY A 313 -16.99 -34.55 -27.29
C GLY A 313 -15.87 -33.58 -26.88
N ILE A 314 -14.96 -33.26 -27.80
CA ILE A 314 -13.79 -32.37 -27.56
C ILE A 314 -14.22 -31.00 -27.01
N GLN A 315 -15.25 -30.38 -27.60
CA GLN A 315 -15.69 -29.02 -27.24
C GLN A 315 -16.29 -28.95 -25.81
N ASP A 316 -17.18 -29.89 -25.46
CA ASP A 316 -17.82 -29.94 -24.14
C ASP A 316 -16.82 -30.30 -23.03
N SER A 317 -15.81 -31.11 -23.34
CA SER A 317 -14.75 -31.48 -22.41
C SER A 317 -13.81 -30.31 -22.15
N LEU A 318 -13.46 -29.54 -23.19
CA LEU A 318 -12.65 -28.31 -23.08
C LEU A 318 -13.38 -27.22 -22.27
N ASN A 319 -14.68 -27.04 -22.51
CA ASN A 319 -15.49 -26.06 -21.79
C ASN A 319 -15.63 -26.35 -20.28
N ARG A 320 -15.45 -27.61 -19.86
CA ARG A 320 -15.50 -28.02 -18.44
C ARG A 320 -14.15 -27.97 -17.73
N LEU A 321 -13.05 -27.69 -18.43
CA LEU A 321 -11.70 -27.67 -17.84
C LEU A 321 -11.56 -26.70 -16.66
N PRO A 322 -12.09 -25.46 -16.69
CA PRO A 322 -12.01 -24.56 -15.55
C PRO A 322 -12.68 -25.14 -14.29
N GLU A 323 -13.81 -25.84 -14.45
CA GLU A 323 -14.49 -26.49 -13.33
C GLU A 323 -13.83 -27.81 -12.88
N SER A 324 -13.03 -28.43 -13.74
CA SER A 324 -12.29 -29.66 -13.41
C SER A 324 -11.02 -29.36 -12.62
N VAL A 325 -10.36 -28.22 -12.86
CA VAL A 325 -9.22 -27.70 -12.08
C VAL A 325 -9.53 -27.68 -10.58
N LEU A 326 -10.76 -27.28 -10.24
CA LEU A 326 -11.23 -27.17 -8.85
C LEU A 326 -11.59 -28.52 -8.21
N ARG A 327 -11.51 -29.63 -8.96
CA ARG A 327 -11.72 -30.99 -8.45
C ARG A 327 -10.53 -31.94 -8.67
N ASP A 328 -9.64 -31.63 -9.61
CA ASP A 328 -8.53 -32.49 -9.98
C ASP A 328 -7.30 -32.23 -9.10
N GLN A 329 -6.88 -33.26 -8.35
CA GLN A 329 -5.66 -33.24 -7.53
C GLN A 329 -4.38 -33.09 -8.37
N LYS A 330 -4.44 -33.34 -9.68
CA LYS A 330 -3.30 -33.15 -10.60
C LYS A 330 -3.00 -31.68 -10.89
N CYS A 331 -3.96 -30.77 -10.70
CA CYS A 331 -3.71 -29.34 -10.86
C CYS A 331 -3.07 -28.78 -9.59
N LYS A 332 -1.87 -28.21 -9.71
CA LYS A 332 -1.17 -27.61 -8.59
C LYS A 332 -1.88 -26.33 -8.15
N ARG A 333 -2.34 -26.32 -6.90
CA ARG A 333 -3.03 -25.18 -6.30
C ARG A 333 -2.12 -24.26 -5.52
N HIS A 334 -2.50 -23.00 -5.53
CA HIS A 334 -1.84 -21.93 -4.81
C HIS A 334 -2.85 -21.27 -3.87
N ASN A 335 -2.38 -20.77 -2.73
CA ASN A 335 -3.22 -20.08 -1.77
C ASN A 335 -2.77 -18.62 -1.70
N LEU A 336 -3.73 -17.72 -1.80
CA LEU A 336 -3.55 -16.29 -1.58
C LEU A 336 -4.26 -15.91 -0.28
N TYR A 337 -3.56 -15.24 0.62
CA TYR A 337 -4.13 -14.74 1.86
C TYR A 337 -4.05 -13.22 1.85
N ILE A 338 -5.11 -12.53 2.24
CA ILE A 338 -5.13 -11.07 2.30
C ILE A 338 -5.48 -10.65 3.72
N PHE A 339 -4.57 -9.96 4.40
CA PHE A 339 -4.74 -9.53 5.78
C PHE A 339 -4.45 -8.04 5.94
N GLY A 340 -5.41 -7.28 6.48
CA GLY A 340 -5.21 -5.86 6.78
C GLY A 340 -5.04 -4.97 5.54
N HIS A 341 -5.27 -5.48 4.33
CA HIS A 341 -5.34 -4.68 3.11
C HIS A 341 -6.77 -4.19 2.88
N SER A 342 -6.96 -2.94 2.47
CA SER A 342 -8.28 -2.34 2.19
C SER A 342 -8.94 -2.86 0.91
N LEU A 343 -8.16 -3.56 0.07
CA LEU A 343 -8.50 -3.92 -1.31
C LEU A 343 -8.78 -2.68 -2.15
N ASP A 344 -7.94 -1.65 -1.97
CA ASP A 344 -8.14 -0.39 -2.66
C ASP A 344 -8.05 -0.55 -4.19
N VAL A 345 -8.84 0.25 -4.92
CA VAL A 345 -8.83 0.25 -6.38
C VAL A 345 -7.47 0.70 -6.93
N THR A 346 -6.72 1.47 -6.14
CA THR A 346 -5.41 1.97 -6.51
C THR A 346 -4.28 0.94 -6.48
N ASP A 347 -4.59 -0.29 -6.05
CA ASP A 347 -3.71 -1.46 -6.14
C ASP A 347 -4.31 -2.56 -7.05
N LYS A 348 -5.30 -2.17 -7.88
CA LYS A 348 -6.08 -3.09 -8.73
C LYS A 348 -5.21 -3.90 -9.68
N ASP A 349 -4.15 -3.34 -10.24
CA ASP A 349 -3.25 -4.03 -11.18
C ASP A 349 -2.63 -5.29 -10.54
N ILE A 350 -2.07 -5.14 -9.35
CA ILE A 350 -1.42 -6.22 -8.58
C ILE A 350 -2.46 -7.22 -8.07
N LEU A 351 -3.55 -6.71 -7.48
CA LEU A 351 -4.60 -7.54 -6.91
C LEU A 351 -5.27 -8.42 -7.97
N ARG A 352 -5.53 -7.88 -9.17
CA ARG A 352 -6.09 -8.66 -10.30
C ARG A 352 -5.13 -9.75 -10.75
N ASP A 353 -3.85 -9.44 -10.91
CA ASP A 353 -2.84 -10.40 -11.35
C ASP A 353 -2.72 -11.62 -10.44
N LEU A 354 -2.98 -11.45 -9.13
CA LEU A 354 -2.94 -12.52 -8.13
C LEU A 354 -4.29 -13.24 -7.99
N ILE A 355 -5.40 -12.50 -7.90
CA ILE A 355 -6.74 -13.06 -7.63
C ILE A 355 -7.35 -13.76 -8.84
N LEU A 356 -7.14 -13.24 -10.05
CA LEU A 356 -7.78 -13.72 -11.28
C LEU A 356 -7.05 -14.90 -11.92
N ASN A 357 -6.70 -15.90 -11.10
CA ASN A 357 -6.16 -17.18 -11.55
C ASN A 357 -7.05 -18.31 -11.03
N ASP A 358 -7.36 -19.30 -11.87
CA ASP A 358 -8.31 -20.37 -11.53
C ASP A 358 -7.70 -21.46 -10.63
N ASN A 359 -6.37 -21.56 -10.59
CA ASN A 359 -5.63 -22.43 -9.68
C ASN A 359 -5.21 -21.73 -8.37
N VAL A 360 -5.76 -20.55 -8.07
CA VAL A 360 -5.54 -19.81 -6.83
C VAL A 360 -6.79 -19.84 -5.96
N TYR A 361 -6.62 -20.18 -4.68
CA TYR A 361 -7.64 -20.06 -3.65
C TYR A 361 -7.32 -18.88 -2.73
N THR A 362 -8.19 -17.89 -2.69
CA THR A 362 -8.01 -16.63 -1.97
C THR A 362 -8.81 -16.62 -0.67
N THR A 363 -8.13 -16.40 0.45
CA THR A 363 -8.75 -16.13 1.76
C THR A 363 -8.56 -14.66 2.13
N ILE A 364 -9.65 -13.95 2.35
CA ILE A 364 -9.67 -12.52 2.71
C ILE A 364 -10.10 -12.41 4.17
N PHE A 365 -9.20 -11.89 5.01
CA PHE A 365 -9.45 -11.74 6.44
C PHE A 365 -10.18 -10.43 6.75
N TYR A 366 -11.17 -10.50 7.65
CA TYR A 366 -11.90 -9.33 8.15
C TYR A 366 -12.03 -9.36 9.67
N HIS A 367 -12.08 -8.18 10.31
CA HIS A 367 -12.17 -8.07 11.76
C HIS A 367 -13.61 -8.02 12.29
N ASN A 368 -14.54 -7.42 11.53
CA ASN A 368 -15.97 -7.38 11.83
C ASN A 368 -16.80 -7.40 10.53
N LYS A 369 -18.14 -7.43 10.67
CA LYS A 369 -19.06 -7.52 9.53
C LYS A 369 -19.11 -6.25 8.67
N ASP A 370 -18.93 -5.08 9.28
CA ASP A 370 -18.91 -3.82 8.53
C ASP A 370 -17.68 -3.75 7.62
N ALA A 371 -16.52 -4.12 8.14
CA ALA A 371 -15.29 -4.25 7.36
C ALA A 371 -15.39 -5.32 6.27
N MET A 372 -16.07 -6.44 6.54
CA MET A 372 -16.36 -7.44 5.50
C MET A 372 -17.18 -6.83 4.35
N GLY A 373 -18.21 -6.03 4.67
CA GLY A 373 -19.00 -5.30 3.68
C GLY A 373 -18.15 -4.36 2.82
N GLN A 374 -17.28 -3.57 3.46
CA GLN A 374 -16.36 -2.67 2.75
C GLN A 374 -15.39 -3.42 1.83
N LEU A 375 -14.82 -4.54 2.30
CA LEU A 375 -13.92 -5.38 1.51
C LEU A 375 -14.65 -5.98 0.29
N ILE A 376 -15.91 -6.37 0.43
CA ILE A 376 -16.73 -6.85 -0.70
C ILE A 376 -16.91 -5.73 -1.73
N THR A 377 -17.34 -4.55 -1.29
CA THR A 377 -17.55 -3.39 -2.19
C THR A 377 -16.28 -3.02 -2.94
N ASN A 378 -15.15 -3.00 -2.26
CA ASN A 378 -13.86 -2.70 -2.86
C ASN A 378 -13.40 -3.81 -3.83
N LEU A 379 -13.61 -5.08 -3.47
CA LEU A 379 -13.30 -6.19 -4.35
C LEU A 379 -14.15 -6.18 -5.63
N VAL A 380 -15.42 -5.78 -5.57
CA VAL A 380 -16.26 -5.58 -6.77
C VAL A 380 -15.63 -4.56 -7.72
N LYS A 381 -15.09 -3.45 -7.21
CA LYS A 381 -14.40 -2.43 -8.05
C LYS A 381 -13.14 -2.98 -8.74
N ILE A 382 -12.48 -3.96 -8.12
CA ILE A 382 -11.25 -4.59 -8.64
C ILE A 382 -11.57 -5.65 -9.70
N ILE A 383 -12.41 -6.63 -9.39
CA ILE A 383 -12.63 -7.82 -10.25
C ILE A 383 -13.95 -7.82 -11.01
N GLY A 384 -14.90 -6.96 -10.65
CA GLY A 384 -16.25 -6.95 -11.21
C GLY A 384 -17.24 -7.82 -10.42
N GLU A 385 -18.51 -7.46 -10.45
CA GLU A 385 -19.57 -8.13 -9.70
C GLU A 385 -19.76 -9.60 -10.15
N GLU A 386 -19.87 -9.83 -11.45
CA GLU A 386 -20.07 -11.18 -12.01
C GLU A 386 -18.95 -12.15 -11.61
N GLU A 387 -17.69 -11.69 -11.70
CA GLU A 387 -16.53 -12.52 -11.34
C GLU A 387 -16.48 -12.77 -9.83
N LEU A 388 -16.87 -11.80 -9.00
CA LEU A 388 -16.95 -12.00 -7.55
C LEU A 388 -18.01 -13.04 -7.17
N ILE A 389 -19.20 -12.96 -7.77
CA ILE A 389 -20.29 -13.92 -7.53
C ILE A 389 -19.82 -15.33 -7.92
N LYS A 390 -19.22 -15.48 -9.10
CA LYS A 390 -18.69 -16.76 -9.60
C LYS A 390 -17.62 -17.34 -8.66
N ARG A 391 -16.72 -16.51 -8.13
CA ARG A 391 -15.61 -16.96 -7.26
C ARG A 391 -16.01 -17.20 -5.81
N THR A 392 -17.14 -16.65 -5.35
CA THR A 392 -17.63 -16.84 -3.97
C THR A 392 -18.75 -17.86 -3.86
N GLY A 393 -19.48 -18.12 -4.94
CA GLY A 393 -20.63 -19.02 -4.99
C GLY A 393 -20.37 -20.39 -5.64
N GLY A 394 -21.25 -21.34 -5.31
CA GLY A 394 -21.31 -22.63 -6.00
C GLY A 394 -20.16 -23.59 -5.72
N ARG A 395 -20.01 -24.60 -6.59
CA ARG A 395 -18.97 -25.64 -6.50
C ARG A 395 -17.61 -25.16 -7.01
N THR A 396 -17.55 -23.97 -7.59
CA THR A 396 -16.35 -23.36 -8.19
C THR A 396 -15.73 -22.26 -7.32
N LYS A 397 -16.10 -22.21 -6.03
CA LYS A 397 -15.63 -21.21 -5.08
C LYS A 397 -14.09 -21.20 -4.98
N THR A 398 -13.50 -20.04 -5.26
CA THR A 398 -12.06 -19.76 -5.11
C THR A 398 -11.79 -18.59 -4.17
N ILE A 399 -12.80 -17.83 -3.74
CA ILE A 399 -12.66 -16.74 -2.77
C ILE A 399 -13.47 -17.05 -1.51
N GLU A 400 -12.83 -16.89 -0.35
CA GLU A 400 -13.47 -17.01 0.95
C GLU A 400 -13.17 -15.80 1.84
N PHE A 401 -14.21 -15.25 2.44
CA PHE A 401 -14.09 -14.27 3.52
C PHE A 401 -14.07 -14.99 4.86
N LYS A 402 -12.99 -14.78 5.62
CA LYS A 402 -12.79 -15.42 6.92
C LYS A 402 -12.63 -14.36 8.01
N GLN A 403 -13.42 -14.49 9.09
CA GLN A 403 -13.22 -13.62 10.25
C GLN A 403 -11.86 -13.96 10.87
N GLN A 404 -11.03 -12.94 11.10
CA GLN A 404 -9.71 -13.13 11.71
C GLN A 404 -9.85 -13.55 13.17
N GLN A 405 -8.91 -14.36 13.63
CA GLN A 405 -8.77 -14.70 15.04
C GLN A 405 -8.36 -13.46 15.84
N ALA A 406 -8.73 -13.45 17.12
CA ALA A 406 -8.28 -12.41 18.03
C ALA A 406 -6.75 -12.37 18.11
N MET A 407 -6.19 -11.15 18.12
CA MET A 407 -4.76 -10.95 18.38
C MET A 407 -4.42 -11.46 19.78
N ILE A 408 -3.27 -12.12 19.92
CA ILE A 408 -2.82 -12.69 21.20
C ILE A 408 -1.52 -12.04 21.64
N LEU A 409 -1.25 -12.02 22.95
CA LEU A 409 0.03 -11.56 23.47
C LEU A 409 1.17 -12.41 22.91
N ASN A 410 2.22 -11.72 22.46
CA ASN A 410 3.44 -12.34 21.99
C ASN A 410 4.20 -12.93 23.18
N LYS A 411 3.99 -14.21 23.47
CA LYS A 411 4.62 -14.90 24.62
C LYS A 411 6.12 -15.19 24.40
N ALA A 412 6.71 -14.75 23.28
CA ALA A 412 8.11 -14.99 22.94
C ALA A 412 9.13 -14.20 23.80
N GLY A 413 8.69 -13.50 24.86
CA GLY A 413 9.55 -12.87 25.88
C GLY A 413 9.90 -13.78 27.07
N TYR A 414 9.48 -15.05 27.07
CA TYR A 414 9.84 -16.05 28.09
C TYR A 414 10.24 -17.39 27.44
N GLN A 415 11.25 -17.40 26.57
CA GLN A 415 12.02 -18.61 26.23
C GLN A 415 13.47 -18.26 25.97
#